data_AF-A0A945QQZ1-F1
#
_entry.id   AF-A0A945QQZ1-F1
#
_cell.length_a   1.000
_cell.length_b   1.000
_cell.length_c   1.000
_cell.angle_alpha   90.00
_cell.angle_beta   90.00
_cell.angle_gamma   90.00
#
_symmetry.space_group_name_H-M   'P 1'
#
loop_
_entity.id
_entity.type
_entity.pdbx_description
1 polymer ?
#
loop_
_entity_poly.entity_id
_entity_poly.type
_entity_poly.pdbx_seq_one_letter_code
_entity_poly.pdbx_strand_id
1 'polypeptide(L)'
;MARIVGVHRTTISHELKRNQSPNGYYPQATHQRSKKRRTDRSHPFKWTGRCRRIVEGKLRHEWSPEQIAGWLGRNETFTISHERIYQHIHLDQDRGGRLHTPLRQQQHPKRISSKIAYKGSIRHRISINDRAAIVDGKNSNR
;
A
#
# COMPACT_ATOMS: atom_id res chain seq x y z
N MET A 1 21.29 34.97 7.51
CA MET A 1 20.80 34.22 6.33
C MET A 1 19.50 33.46 6.60
N ALA A 2 19.47 32.45 7.48
CA ALA A 2 18.23 31.68 7.77
C ALA A 2 17.02 32.53 8.21
N ARG A 3 17.26 33.48 9.11
CA ARG A 3 16.25 34.44 9.60
C ARG A 3 15.76 35.43 8.55
N ILE A 4 16.58 35.72 7.54
CA ILE A 4 16.28 36.67 6.45
C ILE A 4 15.35 36.00 5.42
N VAL A 5 15.56 34.70 5.17
CA VAL A 5 14.78 33.89 4.23
C VAL A 5 13.53 33.27 4.90
N GLY A 6 13.38 33.42 6.22
CA GLY A 6 12.22 32.89 6.96
C GLY A 6 12.21 31.37 7.13
N VAL A 7 13.38 30.71 7.05
CA VAL A 7 13.49 29.24 7.16
C VAL A 7 14.38 28.83 8.32
N HIS A 8 14.20 27.61 8.82
CA HIS A 8 15.05 27.07 9.88
C HIS A 8 16.50 26.87 9.39
N ARG A 9 17.48 27.06 10.29
CA ARG A 9 18.91 26.93 9.96
C ARG A 9 19.26 25.58 9.34
N THR A 10 18.62 24.50 9.80
CA THR A 10 18.87 23.15 9.26
C THR A 10 18.39 23.03 7.83
N THR A 11 17.31 23.70 7.43
CA THR A 11 16.85 23.71 6.04
C THR A 11 17.94 24.22 5.10
N ILE A 12 18.59 25.34 5.46
CA ILE A 12 19.71 25.90 4.69
C ILE A 12 20.91 24.96 4.70
N SER A 13 21.29 24.40 5.85
CA SER A 13 22.42 23.46 5.93
C SER A 13 22.20 22.21 5.06
N HIS A 14 20.99 21.64 5.08
CA HIS A 14 20.65 20.46 4.28
C HIS A 14 20.61 20.80 2.79
N GLU A 15 20.10 21.98 2.43
CA GLU A 15 20.06 22.43 1.03
C GLU A 15 21.46 22.67 0.46
N LEU A 16 22.35 23.30 1.24
CA LEU A 16 23.75 23.49 0.86
C LEU A 16 24.45 22.14 0.70
N LYS A 17 24.32 21.23 1.67
CA LYS A 17 24.92 19.89 1.60
C LYS A 17 24.44 19.09 0.39
N ARG A 18 23.14 19.18 0.06
CA ARG A 18 22.54 18.43 -1.06
C ARG A 18 22.91 18.97 -2.44
N ASN A 19 23.23 20.26 -2.54
CA ASN A 19 23.50 20.92 -3.81
C ASN A 19 24.93 21.48 -3.95
N GLN A 20 25.83 21.15 -3.03
CA GLN A 20 27.24 21.53 -3.09
C GLN A 20 27.89 20.95 -4.35
N SER A 21 28.72 21.73 -5.02
CA SER A 21 29.63 21.24 -6.06
C SER A 21 31.06 21.21 -5.52
N PRO A 22 31.98 20.46 -6.18
CA PRO A 22 33.38 20.39 -5.78
C PRO A 22 34.04 21.78 -5.61
N ASN A 23 33.61 22.76 -6.41
CA ASN A 23 34.19 24.11 -6.44
C ASN A 23 33.33 25.16 -5.70
N GLY A 24 32.33 24.74 -4.92
CA GLY A 24 31.48 25.63 -4.12
C GLY A 24 30.00 25.57 -4.48
N TYR A 25 29.26 26.63 -4.11
CA TYR A 25 27.81 26.71 -4.30
C TYR A 25 27.45 27.64 -5.46
N TYR A 26 26.76 27.10 -6.47
CA TYR A 26 26.37 27.81 -7.68
C TYR A 26 24.84 27.85 -7.82
N PRO A 27 24.17 28.96 -7.45
CA PRO A 27 22.70 29.03 -7.38
C PRO A 27 22.00 28.54 -8.66
N GLN A 28 22.45 28.97 -9.84
CA GLN A 28 21.87 28.60 -11.12
C GLN A 28 21.97 27.09 -11.40
N ALA A 29 23.13 26.48 -11.15
CA ALA A 29 23.34 25.04 -11.31
C ALA A 29 22.52 24.23 -10.30
N THR A 30 22.44 24.69 -9.04
CA THR A 30 21.64 24.01 -8.00
C THR A 30 20.14 24.03 -8.33
N HIS A 31 19.63 25.14 -8.88
CA HIS A 31 18.26 25.25 -9.34
C HIS A 31 17.96 24.32 -10.52
N GLN A 32 18.85 24.27 -11.52
CA GLN A 32 18.71 23.36 -12.64
C GLN A 32 18.71 21.89 -12.19
N ARG A 33 19.62 21.49 -11.31
CA ARG A 33 19.65 20.14 -10.71
C ARG A 33 18.38 19.84 -9.91
N SER A 34 17.86 20.82 -9.17
CA SER A 34 16.61 20.68 -8.43
C SER A 34 15.41 20.48 -9.36
N LYS A 35 15.31 21.27 -10.43
CA LYS A 35 14.30 21.13 -11.49
C LYS A 35 14.40 19.77 -12.17
N LYS A 36 15.60 19.35 -12.56
CA LYS A 36 15.85 18.05 -13.17
C LYS A 36 15.42 16.89 -12.26
N ARG A 37 15.78 16.91 -10.97
CA ARG A 37 15.27 15.90 -10.02
C ARG A 37 13.74 15.90 -9.89
N ARG A 38 13.09 17.06 -10.03
CA ARG A 38 11.63 17.16 -9.99
C ARG A 38 10.99 16.58 -11.26
N THR A 39 11.59 16.78 -12.43
CA THR A 39 11.12 16.20 -13.70
C THR A 39 11.40 14.71 -13.80
N ASP A 40 12.58 14.27 -13.33
CA ASP A 40 13.02 12.87 -13.35
C ASP A 40 12.31 12.03 -12.29
N ARG A 41 11.63 12.67 -11.33
CA ARG A 41 10.77 11.96 -10.38
C ARG A 41 9.68 11.25 -11.17
N SER A 42 9.52 9.95 -10.97
CA SER A 42 8.40 9.19 -11.54
C SER A 42 7.09 9.93 -11.26
N HIS A 43 6.45 10.42 -12.32
CA HIS A 43 5.12 11.00 -12.21
C HIS A 43 4.13 9.85 -12.21
N PRO A 44 3.14 9.85 -11.30
CA PRO A 44 2.04 8.89 -11.40
C PRO A 44 1.42 9.06 -12.78
N PHE A 45 1.46 7.98 -13.56
CA PHE A 45 0.91 7.97 -14.90
C PHE A 45 -0.57 8.38 -14.82
N LYS A 46 -0.96 9.41 -15.57
CA LYS A 46 -2.33 9.92 -15.53
C LYS A 46 -3.26 8.88 -16.14
N TRP A 47 -4.33 8.55 -15.43
CA TRP A 47 -5.41 7.71 -15.95
C TRP A 47 -6.15 8.46 -17.07
N THR A 48 -5.61 8.41 -18.29
CA THR A 48 -6.16 9.09 -19.46
C THR A 48 -7.28 8.28 -20.12
N GLY A 49 -8.09 8.93 -20.96
CA GLY A 49 -9.14 8.25 -21.73
C GLY A 49 -8.61 7.15 -22.66
N ARG A 50 -7.40 7.30 -23.20
CA ARG A 50 -6.74 6.23 -24.00
C ARG A 50 -6.52 4.98 -23.14
N CYS A 51 -5.98 5.15 -21.95
CA CYS A 51 -5.65 4.04 -21.05
C CYS A 51 -6.90 3.33 -20.56
N ARG A 52 -7.92 4.10 -20.20
CA ARG A 52 -9.23 3.57 -19.84
C ARG A 52 -9.80 2.71 -20.96
N ARG A 53 -9.75 3.17 -22.21
CA ARG A 53 -10.24 2.41 -23.37
C ARG A 53 -9.50 1.09 -23.59
N ILE A 54 -8.18 1.09 -23.43
CA ILE A 54 -7.35 -0.13 -23.56
C ILE A 54 -7.71 -1.11 -22.45
N VAL A 55 -7.76 -0.65 -21.19
CA VAL A 55 -8.11 -1.50 -20.03
C VAL A 55 -9.52 -2.07 -20.18
N GLU A 56 -10.51 -1.25 -20.49
CA GLU A 56 -11.89 -1.70 -20.69
C GLU A 56 -12.02 -2.67 -21.87
N GLY A 57 -11.26 -2.46 -22.96
CA GLY A 57 -11.19 -3.40 -24.07
C GLY A 57 -10.65 -4.77 -23.63
N LYS A 58 -9.56 -4.80 -22.86
CA LYS A 58 -9.00 -6.05 -22.34
C LYS A 58 -9.89 -6.73 -21.31
N LEU A 59 -10.56 -5.96 -20.44
CA LEU A 59 -11.56 -6.50 -19.50
C LEU A 59 -12.72 -7.18 -20.24
N ARG A 60 -13.19 -6.61 -21.36
CA ARG A 60 -14.20 -7.26 -22.22
C ARG A 60 -13.73 -8.55 -22.88
N HIS A 61 -12.42 -8.75 -23.01
CA HIS A 61 -11.82 -10.02 -23.45
C HIS A 61 -11.53 -10.98 -22.29
N GLU A 62 -12.08 -10.73 -21.09
CA GLU A 62 -11.94 -11.59 -19.90
C GLU A 62 -10.52 -11.66 -19.33
N TRP A 63 -9.69 -10.63 -19.59
CA TRP A 63 -8.36 -10.54 -18.99
C TRP A 63 -8.45 -10.14 -17.53
N SER A 64 -7.64 -10.77 -16.67
CA SER A 64 -7.53 -10.38 -15.26
C SER A 64 -6.79 -9.04 -15.12
N PRO A 65 -7.09 -8.22 -14.09
CA PRO A 65 -6.38 -6.97 -13.83
C PRO A 65 -4.84 -7.12 -13.75
N GLU A 66 -4.36 -8.25 -13.23
CA GLU A 66 -2.93 -8.60 -13.17
C GLU A 66 -2.36 -8.89 -14.56
N GLN A 67 -3.09 -9.63 -15.41
CA GLN A 67 -2.71 -9.87 -16.79
C GLN A 67 -2.65 -8.57 -17.59
N ILE A 68 -3.63 -7.68 -17.39
CA ILE A 68 -3.65 -6.36 -18.04
C ILE A 68 -2.46 -5.53 -17.60
N ALA A 69 -2.18 -5.44 -16.29
CA ALA A 69 -1.02 -4.71 -15.77
C ALA A 69 0.30 -5.24 -16.34
N GLY A 70 0.46 -6.57 -16.39
CA GLY A 70 1.65 -7.22 -16.95
C GLY A 70 1.78 -7.08 -18.47
N TRP A 71 0.67 -6.97 -19.19
CA TRP A 71 0.65 -6.72 -20.63
C TRP A 71 0.97 -5.28 -20.96
N LEU A 72 0.41 -4.32 -20.22
CA LEU A 72 0.68 -2.88 -20.39
C LEU A 72 2.17 -2.59 -20.23
N GLY A 73 2.82 -3.14 -19.20
CA GLY A 73 4.26 -2.94 -19.01
C GLY A 73 5.16 -3.56 -20.08
N ARG A 74 4.63 -4.47 -20.92
CA ARG A 74 5.38 -5.11 -22.01
C ARG A 74 5.07 -4.51 -23.38
N ASN A 75 3.88 -3.95 -23.59
CA ASN A 75 3.37 -3.60 -24.92
C ASN A 75 3.03 -2.11 -25.07
N GLU A 76 2.94 -1.35 -23.98
CA GLU A 76 2.64 0.07 -24.00
C GLU A 76 3.78 0.90 -23.38
N THR A 77 3.80 2.20 -23.66
CA THR A 77 4.80 3.13 -23.12
C THR A 77 4.54 3.50 -21.64
N PHE A 78 3.53 2.90 -21.02
CA PHE A 78 3.08 3.22 -19.67
C PHE A 78 2.73 1.97 -18.88
N THR A 79 2.87 2.09 -17.56
CA THR A 79 2.52 1.05 -16.59
C THR A 79 1.37 1.49 -15.71
N ILE A 80 0.52 0.53 -15.35
CA ILE A 80 -0.62 0.72 -14.45
C ILE A 80 -0.61 -0.44 -13.47
N SER A 81 -0.74 -0.15 -12.17
CA SER A 81 -0.90 -1.20 -11.16
C SER A 81 -2.26 -1.88 -11.31
N HIS A 82 -2.30 -3.20 -11.10
CA HIS A 82 -3.55 -3.95 -11.08
C HIS A 82 -4.55 -3.38 -10.06
N GLU A 83 -4.06 -2.86 -8.93
CA GLU A 83 -4.87 -2.14 -7.94
C GLU A 83 -5.61 -0.94 -8.54
N ARG A 84 -4.97 -0.17 -9.43
CA ARG A 84 -5.63 0.96 -10.08
C ARG A 84 -6.74 0.52 -11.03
N ILE A 85 -6.57 -0.64 -11.65
CA ILE A 85 -7.59 -1.27 -12.49
C ILE A 85 -8.77 -1.74 -11.62
N TYR A 86 -8.50 -2.37 -10.46
CA TYR A 86 -9.55 -2.73 -9.50
C TYR A 86 -10.35 -1.52 -9.00
N GLN A 87 -9.67 -0.42 -8.63
CA GLN A 87 -10.35 0.83 -8.25
C GLN A 87 -11.26 1.35 -9.36
N HIS A 88 -10.82 1.28 -10.63
CA HIS A 88 -11.64 1.67 -11.78
C HIS A 88 -12.88 0.80 -11.94
N ILE A 89 -12.75 -0.52 -11.75
CA ILE A 89 -13.87 -1.46 -11.81
C ILE A 89 -14.86 -1.21 -10.68
N HIS A 90 -14.38 -0.98 -9.46
CA HIS A 90 -15.24 -0.66 -8.31
C HIS A 90 -16.00 0.65 -8.52
N LEU A 91 -15.32 1.70 -9.00
CA LEU A 91 -15.97 2.97 -9.32
C LEU A 91 -17.01 2.83 -10.45
N ASP A 92 -16.79 1.96 -11.42
CA ASP A 92 -17.77 1.64 -12.47
C ASP A 92 -18.98 0.90 -11.88
N GLN A 93 -18.74 -0.07 -11.00
CA GLN A 93 -19.78 -0.82 -10.29
C GLN A 93 -20.65 0.09 -9.42
N ASP A 94 -20.05 1.02 -8.67
CA ASP A 94 -20.78 2.01 -7.86
C ASP A 94 -21.67 2.93 -8.71
N ARG A 95 -21.33 3.10 -9.99
CA ARG A 95 -22.11 3.86 -10.98
C ARG A 95 -23.13 3.01 -11.73
N GLY A 96 -23.28 1.73 -11.39
CA GLY A 96 -24.19 0.79 -12.06
C GLY A 96 -23.63 0.16 -13.34
N GLY A 97 -22.32 0.28 -13.57
CA GLY A 97 -21.63 -0.30 -14.71
C GLY A 97 -21.37 -1.80 -14.57
N ARG A 98 -20.98 -2.42 -15.69
CA ARG A 98 -20.83 -3.89 -15.83
C ARG A 98 -19.38 -4.33 -16.07
N LEU A 99 -18.39 -3.47 -15.80
CA LEU A 99 -16.97 -3.85 -15.97
C LEU A 99 -16.52 -4.96 -15.00
N HIS A 100 -17.27 -5.21 -13.93
CA HIS A 100 -17.00 -6.27 -12.97
C HIS A 100 -17.47 -7.66 -13.45
N THR A 101 -18.37 -7.72 -14.44
CA THR A 101 -18.98 -8.98 -14.93
C THR A 101 -17.98 -10.00 -15.49
N PRO A 102 -16.97 -9.62 -16.31
CA PRO A 102 -16.01 -10.59 -16.87
C PRO A 102 -14.94 -11.07 -15.88
N LEU A 103 -14.93 -10.60 -14.62
CA LEU A 103 -13.94 -11.03 -13.64
C LEU A 103 -14.26 -12.44 -13.12
N ARG A 104 -13.32 -13.37 -13.36
CA ARG A 104 -13.43 -14.79 -12.96
C ARG A 104 -13.56 -15.00 -11.45
N GLN A 105 -13.12 -14.03 -10.65
CA GLN A 105 -13.30 -14.01 -9.20
C GLN A 105 -14.35 -12.97 -8.85
N GLN A 106 -15.61 -13.38 -8.75
CA GLN A 106 -16.52 -12.67 -7.87
C GLN A 106 -15.89 -12.72 -6.48
N GLN A 107 -15.68 -11.56 -5.85
CA GLN A 107 -15.14 -11.52 -4.50
C GLN A 107 -16.06 -12.33 -3.60
N HIS A 108 -15.70 -13.59 -3.33
CA HIS A 108 -16.35 -14.33 -2.27
C HIS A 108 -16.10 -13.47 -1.02
N PRO A 109 -17.16 -13.05 -0.30
CA PRO A 109 -16.98 -12.27 0.90
C PRO A 109 -15.97 -13.01 1.76
N LYS A 110 -14.89 -12.32 2.15
CA LYS A 110 -13.87 -12.89 3.03
C LYS A 110 -14.65 -13.55 4.17
N ARG A 111 -14.51 -14.87 4.33
CA ARG A 111 -15.10 -15.57 5.47
C ARG A 111 -14.58 -14.84 6.70
N ILE A 112 -15.41 -13.99 7.30
CA ILE A 112 -15.11 -13.40 8.59
C ILE A 112 -14.97 -14.64 9.47
N SER A 113 -13.73 -15.01 9.77
CA SER A 113 -13.47 -16.02 10.77
C SER A 113 -14.18 -15.50 12.01
N SER A 114 -15.22 -16.21 12.44
CA SER A 114 -15.88 -15.98 13.72
C SER A 114 -14.86 -16.28 14.82
N LYS A 115 -13.86 -15.40 14.96
CA LYS A 115 -12.81 -15.47 15.95
C LYS A 115 -13.34 -15.00 17.31
N ILE A 116 -14.54 -15.42 17.65
CA ILE A 116 -15.09 -15.46 19.01
C ILE A 116 -16.06 -16.65 19.07
N ALA A 117 -15.55 -17.86 18.82
CA ALA A 117 -16.21 -19.08 19.26
C ALA A 117 -15.21 -19.78 20.19
N TYR A 118 -15.40 -19.51 21.48
CA TYR A 118 -14.76 -20.12 22.64
C TYR A 118 -14.22 -21.53 22.38
N LYS A 119 -12.89 -21.66 22.31
CA LYS A 119 -12.20 -22.94 22.18
C LYS A 119 -12.24 -23.65 23.53
N GLY A 120 -13.36 -24.32 23.81
CA GLY A 120 -13.57 -25.32 24.87
C GLY A 120 -12.80 -25.13 26.18
N SER A 121 -13.43 -24.54 27.20
CA SER A 121 -12.97 -24.75 28.58
C SER A 121 -13.08 -26.24 28.94
N ILE A 122 -12.03 -26.78 29.56
CA ILE A 122 -12.04 -28.14 30.13
C ILE A 122 -13.25 -28.25 31.07
N ARG A 123 -14.10 -29.25 30.84
CA ARG A 123 -15.28 -29.52 31.67
C ARG A 123 -14.80 -29.86 33.09
N HIS A 124 -15.36 -29.19 34.10
CA HIS A 124 -14.98 -29.31 35.51
C HIS A 124 -13.56 -28.84 35.84
N ARG A 125 -13.04 -27.81 35.13
CA ARG A 125 -11.81 -27.16 35.61
C ARG A 125 -12.07 -26.54 36.99
N ILE A 126 -11.24 -26.88 37.97
CA ILE A 126 -11.27 -26.28 39.30
C ILE A 126 -10.23 -25.14 39.28
N SER A 127 -10.63 -23.95 39.74
CA SER A 127 -9.68 -22.83 39.87
C SER A 127 -8.60 -23.17 40.87
N ILE A 128 -7.40 -22.59 40.75
CA ILE A 128 -6.33 -22.77 41.74
C ILE A 128 -6.81 -22.37 43.15
N ASN A 129 -7.73 -21.40 43.23
CA ASN A 129 -8.31 -20.93 44.49
C ASN A 129 -9.31 -21.93 45.11
N ASP A 130 -9.86 -22.85 44.32
CA ASP A 130 -10.91 -23.78 44.74
C ASP A 130 -10.35 -25.21 44.98
N ARG A 131 -9.03 -25.39 44.89
CA ARG A 131 -8.39 -26.70 45.14
C ARG A 131 -8.46 -27.05 46.63
N ALA A 132 -8.73 -28.30 46.95
CA ALA A 132 -8.76 -28.76 48.34
C ALA A 132 -7.40 -28.57 49.02
N ALA A 133 -7.40 -28.08 50.27
CA ALA A 133 -6.20 -27.76 51.04
C ALA A 133 -5.24 -28.96 51.23
N ILE A 134 -5.76 -30.19 51.17
CA ILE A 134 -4.98 -31.45 51.23
C ILE A 134 -3.88 -31.47 50.15
N VAL A 135 -4.12 -30.83 49.00
CA VAL A 135 -3.18 -30.79 47.86
C VAL A 135 -2.01 -29.83 48.11
N ASP A 136 -2.15 -28.86 49.02
CA ASP A 136 -1.06 -27.92 49.36
C ASP A 136 -0.10 -28.48 50.42
N GLY A 137 -0.39 -29.67 50.96
CA GLY A 137 0.49 -30.37 51.90
C GLY A 137 1.76 -30.86 51.20
N LYS A 138 2.86 -30.13 51.37
CA LYS A 138 4.20 -30.67 51.11
C LYS A 138 4.48 -31.79 52.11
N ASN A 139 4.32 -33.04 51.70
CA ASN A 139 4.93 -34.17 52.41
C ASN A 139 6.47 -34.04 52.30
N SER A 140 7.08 -33.36 53.26
CA SER A 140 8.52 -33.46 53.51
C SER A 140 8.81 -34.80 54.19
N ASN A 141 8.81 -35.89 53.41
CA ASN A 141 9.47 -37.12 53.84
C ASN A 141 10.99 -36.90 53.75
N ARG A 142 11.65 -36.97 54.91
CA ARG A 142 13.07 -37.29 55.03
C ARG A 142 13.29 -38.78 54.76
#